data_AF-A0A948RRP4-F1
#
_entry.id   AF-A0A948RRP4-F1
#
_cell.length_a   1.000
_cell.length_b   1.000
_cell.length_c   1.000
_cell.angle_alpha   90.00
_cell.angle_beta   90.00
_cell.angle_gamma   90.00
#
_symmetry.space_group_name_H-M   'P 1'
#
loop_
_entity.id
_entity.type
_entity.pdbx_description
1 polymer ?
#
loop_
_entity_poly.entity_id
_entity_poly.type
_entity_poly.pdbx_seq_one_letter_code
_entity_poly.pdbx_strand_id
1 'polypeptide(L)'
;MSIEFTATARRLGIYSAVATAVLLVAYASTLVLGLAMLESPDQPIRDPMFSILEILIIAMMPAMVALMVAVHAWAPRPSKSLSLISVVFMGLLAGLTCSLHFVILTLSRQPIFAAQPWLPLFMSFNWPSVVYALDILGWDVFFAFSMLFAAPVFNGTRLATWVRVTMFASGALALAGLIGVVLGNMQVRNIGIVGYVGVFLVVCVLLATLFCRTLPGVSDANESVGWGRREA
;
A
#
# COMPACT_ATOMS: atom_id res chain seq x y z
N MET A 1 -29.83 0.21 -11.56
CA MET A 1 -28.67 0.49 -12.46
C MET A 1 -27.38 0.12 -11.71
N SER A 2 -27.09 -1.16 -11.64
CA SER A 2 -25.85 -1.70 -11.09
C SER A 2 -24.71 -1.35 -12.04
N ILE A 3 -23.78 -0.49 -11.63
CA ILE A 3 -22.49 -0.48 -12.33
C ILE A 3 -21.81 -1.77 -11.88
N GLU A 4 -21.86 -2.75 -12.79
CA GLU A 4 -21.31 -4.08 -12.60
C GLU A 4 -19.78 -4.02 -12.47
N PHE A 5 -19.23 -4.87 -11.61
CA PHE A 5 -17.80 -5.08 -11.52
C PHE A 5 -17.31 -5.68 -12.85
N THR A 6 -16.71 -4.83 -13.69
CA THR A 6 -16.33 -5.17 -15.07
C THR A 6 -15.19 -6.18 -15.11
N ALA A 7 -15.01 -6.87 -16.24
CA ALA A 7 -13.88 -7.78 -16.41
C ALA A 7 -12.53 -7.07 -16.25
N THR A 8 -12.43 -5.81 -16.71
CA THR A 8 -11.24 -4.97 -16.56
C THR A 8 -10.96 -4.63 -15.10
N ALA A 9 -11.97 -4.16 -14.36
CA ALA A 9 -11.81 -3.84 -12.93
C ALA A 9 -11.42 -5.08 -12.11
N ARG A 10 -11.99 -6.25 -12.45
CA ARG A 10 -11.62 -7.53 -11.86
C ARG A 10 -10.17 -7.90 -12.12
N ARG A 11 -9.72 -7.86 -13.37
CA ARG A 11 -8.32 -8.16 -13.74
C ARG A 11 -7.36 -7.20 -13.05
N LEU A 12 -7.67 -5.90 -13.06
CA LEU A 12 -6.89 -4.89 -12.37
C LEU A 12 -6.74 -5.25 -10.89
N GLY A 13 -7.85 -5.53 -10.20
CA GLY A 13 -7.85 -5.88 -8.77
C GLY A 13 -7.06 -7.15 -8.45
N ILE A 14 -7.16 -8.18 -9.28
CA ILE A 14 -6.39 -9.43 -9.09
C ILE A 14 -4.89 -9.14 -9.25
N TYR A 15 -4.49 -8.52 -10.36
CA TYR A 15 -3.07 -8.28 -10.64
C TYR A 15 -2.45 -7.30 -9.65
N SER A 16 -3.17 -6.23 -9.27
CA SER A 16 -2.67 -5.26 -8.31
C SER A 16 -2.57 -5.84 -6.90
N ALA A 17 -3.53 -6.68 -6.47
CA ALA A 17 -3.47 -7.37 -5.18
C ALA A 17 -2.28 -8.34 -5.11
N VAL A 18 -2.09 -9.15 -6.16
CA VAL A 18 -0.97 -10.09 -6.25
C VAL A 18 0.37 -9.34 -6.32
N ALA A 19 0.48 -8.33 -7.17
CA ALA A 19 1.69 -7.52 -7.29
C ALA A 19 2.05 -6.85 -5.97
N THR A 20 1.07 -6.25 -5.27
CA THR A 20 1.28 -5.65 -3.95
C THR A 20 1.78 -6.70 -2.95
N ALA A 21 1.14 -7.87 -2.87
CA ALA A 21 1.54 -8.94 -1.96
C ALA A 21 2.98 -9.43 -2.24
N VAL A 22 3.32 -9.66 -3.50
CA VAL A 22 4.67 -10.11 -3.90
C VAL A 22 5.72 -9.05 -3.59
N LEU A 23 5.47 -7.79 -3.95
CA LEU A 23 6.39 -6.68 -3.68
C LEU A 23 6.56 -6.44 -2.18
N LEU A 24 5.49 -6.57 -1.40
CA LEU A 24 5.54 -6.45 0.05
C LEU A 24 6.37 -7.56 0.71
N VAL A 25 6.20 -8.81 0.26
CA VAL A 25 7.03 -9.94 0.72
C VAL A 25 8.49 -9.73 0.33
N ALA A 26 8.76 -9.29 -0.90
CA ALA A 26 10.11 -9.00 -1.37
C ALA A 26 10.75 -7.86 -0.54
N TYR A 27 10.00 -6.79 -0.27
CA TYR A 27 10.43 -5.66 0.55
C TYR A 27 10.74 -6.12 1.98
N ALA A 28 9.80 -6.82 2.63
CA ALA A 28 9.98 -7.30 4.00
C ALA A 28 11.17 -8.27 4.11
N SER A 29 11.34 -9.17 3.14
CA SER A 29 12.48 -10.09 3.10
C SER A 29 13.80 -9.36 2.94
N THR A 30 13.85 -8.37 2.04
CA THR A 30 15.02 -7.51 1.82
C THR A 30 15.36 -6.73 3.08
N LEU A 31 14.34 -6.19 3.78
CA LEU A 31 14.52 -5.45 5.02
C LEU A 31 15.09 -6.33 6.12
N VAL A 32 14.51 -7.51 6.34
CA VAL A 32 14.98 -8.48 7.35
C VAL A 32 16.42 -8.92 7.07
N LEU A 33 16.75 -9.23 5.80
CA LEU A 33 18.11 -9.57 5.41
C LEU A 33 19.08 -8.40 5.62
N GLY A 34 18.68 -7.18 5.25
CA GLY A 34 19.48 -5.98 5.45
C GLY A 34 19.76 -5.71 6.94
N LEU A 35 18.77 -5.87 7.80
CA LEU A 35 18.91 -5.76 9.25
C LEU A 35 19.78 -6.88 9.84
N ALA A 36 19.65 -8.11 9.36
CA ALA A 36 20.44 -9.25 9.82
C ALA A 36 21.93 -9.15 9.46
N MET A 37 22.26 -8.33 8.45
CA MET A 37 23.64 -8.07 8.02
C MET A 37 24.29 -6.90 8.76
N LEU A 38 23.59 -6.22 9.67
CA LEU A 38 24.16 -5.12 10.43
C LEU A 38 25.20 -5.61 11.45
N GLU A 39 26.35 -4.94 11.49
CA GLU A 39 27.37 -5.16 12.52
C GLU A 39 26.93 -4.65 13.90
N SER A 40 26.07 -3.62 13.92
CA SER A 40 25.48 -3.02 15.12
C SER A 40 24.07 -2.49 14.82
N PRO A 41 23.11 -2.58 15.77
CA PRO A 41 21.75 -2.08 15.59
C PRO A 41 21.63 -0.60 15.22
N ASP A 42 22.64 0.20 15.57
CA ASP A 42 22.63 1.65 15.33
C ASP A 42 23.14 2.03 13.93
N GLN A 43 23.63 1.07 13.16
CA GLN A 43 24.10 1.33 11.79
C GLN A 43 22.94 1.28 10.79
N PRO A 44 22.93 2.16 9.78
CA PRO A 44 21.96 2.08 8.71
C PRO A 44 22.23 0.87 7.81
N ILE A 45 21.17 0.35 7.19
CA ILE A 45 21.28 -0.67 6.13
C ILE A 45 22.12 -0.08 4.99
N ARG A 46 23.16 -0.81 4.59
CA ARG A 46 24.10 -0.40 3.53
C ARG A 46 23.61 -0.84 2.15
N ASP A 47 24.20 -0.28 1.11
CA ASP A 47 24.01 -0.74 -0.26
C ASP A 47 24.62 -2.16 -0.45
N PRO A 48 24.04 -3.01 -1.32
CA PRO A 48 22.95 -2.72 -2.27
C PRO A 48 21.53 -2.86 -1.67
N MET A 49 21.39 -3.40 -0.45
CA MET A 49 20.09 -3.71 0.15
C MET A 49 19.21 -2.47 0.30
N PHE A 50 19.81 -1.35 0.72
CA PHE A 50 19.12 -0.08 0.81
C PHE A 50 18.53 0.37 -0.55
N SER A 51 19.34 0.40 -1.62
CA SER A 51 18.85 0.70 -2.97
C SER A 51 17.71 -0.22 -3.43
N ILE A 52 17.78 -1.51 -3.10
CA ILE A 52 16.72 -2.47 -3.45
C ILE A 52 15.41 -2.12 -2.72
N LEU A 53 15.47 -1.78 -1.43
CA LEU A 53 14.29 -1.36 -0.66
C LEU A 53 13.63 -0.12 -1.27
N GLU A 54 14.41 0.90 -1.60
CA GLU A 54 13.95 2.14 -2.24
C GLU A 54 13.24 1.86 -3.58
N ILE A 55 13.79 0.97 -4.42
CA ILE A 55 13.17 0.60 -5.70
C ILE A 55 11.88 -0.19 -5.48
N LEU A 56 11.88 -1.15 -4.55
CA LEU A 56 10.73 -1.99 -4.27
C LEU A 56 9.55 -1.19 -3.74
N ILE A 57 9.77 -0.24 -2.82
CA ILE A 57 8.69 0.58 -2.27
C ILE A 57 8.12 1.53 -3.32
N ILE A 58 8.96 2.14 -4.17
CA ILE A 58 8.52 2.95 -5.32
C ILE A 58 7.67 2.11 -6.28
N ALA A 59 8.10 0.88 -6.59
CA ALA A 59 7.35 -0.02 -7.48
C ALA A 59 6.02 -0.50 -6.86
N MET A 60 5.95 -0.61 -5.53
CA MET A 60 4.76 -1.06 -4.80
C MET A 60 3.64 -0.01 -4.81
N MET A 61 3.98 1.28 -4.77
CA MET A 61 3.00 2.37 -4.65
C MET A 61 1.96 2.39 -5.79
N PRO A 62 2.33 2.31 -7.09
CA PRO A 62 1.35 2.22 -8.18
C PRO A 62 0.43 1.00 -8.07
N ALA A 63 0.95 -0.14 -7.61
CA ALA A 63 0.15 -1.35 -7.43
C ALA A 63 -0.89 -1.17 -6.30
N MET A 64 -0.51 -0.53 -5.20
CA MET A 64 -1.43 -0.22 -4.10
C MET A 64 -2.53 0.76 -4.51
N VAL A 65 -2.20 1.79 -5.31
CA VAL A 65 -3.20 2.71 -5.88
C VAL A 65 -4.17 1.97 -6.81
N ALA A 66 -3.64 1.15 -7.73
CA ALA A 66 -4.46 0.34 -8.63
C ALA A 66 -5.38 -0.62 -7.86
N LEU A 67 -4.91 -1.18 -6.73
CA LEU A 67 -5.72 -2.00 -5.85
C LEU A 67 -6.88 -1.21 -5.25
N MET A 68 -6.65 -0.01 -4.73
CA MET A 68 -7.74 0.83 -4.21
C MET A 68 -8.72 1.28 -5.30
N VAL A 69 -8.24 1.51 -6.53
CA VAL A 69 -9.12 1.78 -7.68
C VAL A 69 -10.02 0.58 -7.95
N ALA A 70 -9.50 -0.65 -7.88
CA ALA A 70 -10.31 -1.86 -8.03
C ALA A 70 -11.32 -2.04 -6.88
N VAL A 71 -10.93 -1.74 -5.64
CA VAL A 71 -11.84 -1.70 -4.48
C VAL A 71 -12.95 -0.67 -4.70
N HIS A 72 -12.61 0.53 -5.18
CA HIS A 72 -13.58 1.54 -5.54
C HIS A 72 -14.52 1.04 -6.63
N ALA A 73 -14.01 0.41 -7.70
CA ALA A 73 -14.83 -0.15 -8.77
C ALA A 73 -15.81 -1.23 -8.25
N TRP A 74 -15.38 -2.05 -7.29
CA TRP A 74 -16.20 -3.07 -6.63
C TRP A 74 -17.26 -2.48 -5.67
N ALA A 75 -17.07 -1.25 -5.19
CA ALA A 75 -17.90 -0.68 -4.14
C ALA A 75 -19.39 -0.52 -4.51
N PRO A 76 -20.32 -0.95 -3.64
CA PRO A 76 -21.74 -0.66 -3.83
C PRO A 76 -22.02 0.85 -3.69
N ARG A 77 -23.09 1.33 -4.34
CA ARG A 77 -23.46 2.75 -4.37
C ARG A 77 -23.41 3.47 -3.01
N PRO A 78 -23.90 2.90 -1.89
CA PRO A 78 -23.89 3.60 -0.60
C PRO A 78 -22.50 3.87 -0.03
N SER A 79 -21.48 3.07 -0.40
CA SER A 79 -20.10 3.21 0.10
C SER A 79 -19.14 3.80 -0.94
N LYS A 80 -19.64 4.22 -2.11
CA LYS A 80 -18.82 4.78 -3.19
C LYS A 80 -18.00 5.98 -2.74
N SER A 81 -18.58 6.91 -1.98
CA SER A 81 -17.84 8.07 -1.46
C SER A 81 -16.71 7.66 -0.51
N LEU A 82 -16.95 6.69 0.39
CA LEU A 82 -15.92 6.17 1.29
C LEU A 82 -14.78 5.50 0.51
N SER A 83 -15.12 4.66 -0.46
CA SER A 83 -14.09 4.04 -1.32
C SER A 83 -13.31 5.05 -2.16
N LEU A 84 -13.91 6.17 -2.57
CA LEU A 84 -13.20 7.24 -3.26
C LEU A 84 -12.23 7.96 -2.31
N ILE A 85 -12.65 8.25 -1.09
CA ILE A 85 -11.77 8.80 -0.04
C ILE A 85 -10.57 7.86 0.17
N SER A 86 -10.81 6.55 0.19
CA SER A 86 -9.74 5.55 0.28
C SER A 86 -8.73 5.65 -0.85
N VAL A 87 -9.19 5.79 -2.11
CA VAL A 87 -8.32 6.01 -3.27
C VAL A 87 -7.49 7.29 -3.14
N VAL A 88 -8.11 8.39 -2.70
CA VAL A 88 -7.41 9.68 -2.52
C VAL A 88 -6.28 9.54 -1.50
N PHE A 89 -6.56 8.95 -0.33
CA PHE A 89 -5.53 8.74 0.68
C PHE A 89 -4.41 7.78 0.23
N MET A 90 -4.74 6.73 -0.53
CA MET A 90 -3.73 5.85 -1.11
C MET A 90 -2.88 6.59 -2.17
N GLY A 91 -3.49 7.49 -2.94
CA GLY A 91 -2.78 8.36 -3.88
C GLY A 91 -1.85 9.35 -3.18
N LEU A 92 -2.28 9.94 -2.05
CA LEU A 92 -1.45 10.81 -1.22
C LEU A 92 -0.26 10.05 -0.62
N LEU A 93 -0.49 8.85 -0.08
CA LEU A 93 0.58 7.95 0.36
C LEU A 93 1.56 7.69 -0.78
N ALA A 94 1.07 7.21 -1.92
CA ALA A 94 1.91 6.87 -3.08
C ALA A 94 2.74 8.06 -3.56
N GLY A 95 2.14 9.25 -3.68
CA GLY A 95 2.84 10.45 -4.08
C GLY A 95 3.93 10.85 -3.09
N LEU A 96 3.63 10.82 -1.79
CA LEU A 96 4.58 11.14 -0.73
C LEU A 96 5.74 10.14 -0.71
N THR A 97 5.44 8.84 -0.62
CA THR A 97 6.41 7.75 -0.57
C THR A 97 7.30 7.75 -1.82
N CYS A 98 6.73 7.77 -3.04
CA CYS A 98 7.54 7.82 -4.25
C CYS A 98 8.45 9.05 -4.30
N SER A 99 7.96 10.22 -3.90
CA SER A 99 8.78 11.45 -3.90
C SER A 99 9.94 11.35 -2.92
N LEU A 100 9.69 10.90 -1.69
CA LEU A 100 10.72 10.75 -0.66
C LEU A 100 11.78 9.74 -1.09
N HIS A 101 11.35 8.52 -1.44
CA HIS A 101 12.27 7.44 -1.77
C HIS A 101 13.06 7.73 -3.06
N PHE A 102 12.45 8.38 -4.05
CA PHE A 102 13.17 8.80 -5.25
C PHE A 102 14.23 9.86 -4.95
N VAL A 103 13.91 10.86 -4.12
CA VAL A 103 14.87 11.88 -3.67
C VAL A 103 16.03 11.25 -2.90
N ILE A 104 15.74 10.33 -1.98
CA ILE A 104 16.77 9.62 -1.22
C ILE A 104 17.64 8.79 -2.15
N LEU A 105 17.04 8.03 -3.07
CA LEU A 105 17.76 7.20 -4.03
C LEU A 105 18.71 8.02 -4.92
N THR A 106 18.29 9.21 -5.35
CA THR A 106 19.03 10.01 -6.35
C THR A 106 19.99 11.04 -5.75
N LEU A 107 19.59 11.72 -4.66
CA LEU A 107 20.33 12.86 -4.11
C LEU A 107 21.26 12.50 -2.96
N SER A 108 20.93 11.50 -2.14
CA SER A 108 21.72 11.20 -0.92
C SER A 108 23.17 10.84 -1.21
N ARG A 109 23.45 10.30 -2.41
CA ARG A 109 24.77 9.84 -2.86
C ARG A 109 25.57 10.90 -3.62
N GLN A 110 24.97 12.06 -3.91
CA GLN A 110 25.67 13.12 -4.63
C GLN A 110 26.72 13.75 -3.70
N PRO A 111 27.97 13.99 -4.17
CA PRO A 111 29.06 14.50 -3.33
C PRO A 111 28.71 15.79 -2.57
N ILE A 112 27.91 16.66 -3.18
CA ILE A 112 27.46 17.92 -2.59
C ILE A 112 26.59 17.74 -1.35
N PHE A 113 25.83 16.65 -1.28
CA PHE A 113 24.97 16.30 -0.14
C PHE A 113 25.71 15.40 0.86
N ALA A 114 26.41 14.36 0.37
CA ALA A 114 27.06 13.35 1.21
C ALA A 114 28.11 13.93 2.18
N ALA A 115 28.74 15.05 1.83
CA ALA A 115 29.72 15.71 2.69
C ALA A 115 29.09 16.58 3.81
N GLN A 116 27.77 16.73 3.84
CA GLN A 116 27.10 17.69 4.73
C GLN A 116 26.75 17.09 6.10
N PRO A 117 27.17 17.70 7.23
CA PRO A 117 26.88 17.18 8.58
C PRO A 117 25.38 17.14 8.93
N TRP A 118 24.56 17.98 8.29
CA TRP A 118 23.12 18.05 8.54
C TRP A 118 22.31 17.02 7.75
N LEU A 119 22.92 16.34 6.78
CA LEU A 119 22.21 15.41 5.90
C LEU A 119 21.40 14.34 6.66
N PRO A 120 21.90 13.73 7.76
CA PRO A 120 21.13 12.74 8.51
C PRO A 120 19.84 13.28 9.14
N LEU A 121 19.78 14.56 9.52
CA LEU A 121 18.54 15.17 10.03
C LEU A 121 17.44 15.25 8.97
N PHE A 122 17.81 15.27 7.69
CA PHE A 122 16.86 15.38 6.60
C PHE A 122 16.58 14.03 5.93
N MET A 123 17.61 13.22 5.65
CA MET A 123 17.52 12.07 4.75
C MET A 123 17.73 10.70 5.42
N SER A 124 17.86 10.62 6.75
CA SER A 124 17.94 9.32 7.43
C SER A 124 16.55 8.75 7.74
N PHE A 125 16.47 7.43 7.95
CA PHE A 125 15.29 6.76 8.53
C PHE A 125 15.43 6.59 10.05
N ASN A 126 16.09 7.55 10.72
CA ASN A 126 16.23 7.60 12.16
C ASN A 126 15.37 8.71 12.77
N TRP A 127 14.80 8.47 13.94
CA TRP A 127 14.11 9.50 14.68
C TRP A 127 15.11 10.37 15.47
N PRO A 128 15.00 11.71 15.46
CA PRO A 128 14.09 12.55 14.68
C PRO A 128 14.72 13.00 13.34
N SER A 129 14.07 12.73 12.23
CA SER A 129 14.46 13.25 10.91
C SER A 129 13.25 13.58 10.06
N VAL A 130 13.43 14.45 9.07
CA VAL A 130 12.35 14.92 8.18
C VAL A 130 11.78 13.78 7.35
N VAL A 131 12.64 13.00 6.68
CA VAL A 131 12.23 11.83 5.91
C VAL A 131 11.47 10.85 6.78
N TYR A 132 11.97 10.53 7.98
CA TYR A 132 11.28 9.56 8.84
C TYR A 132 9.94 10.09 9.36
N ALA A 133 9.82 11.38 9.67
CA ALA A 133 8.56 12.01 10.06
C ALA A 133 7.52 11.99 8.92
N LEU A 134 7.95 12.22 7.68
CA LEU A 134 7.07 12.16 6.51
C LEU A 134 6.70 10.71 6.16
N ASP A 135 7.62 9.76 6.33
CA ASP A 135 7.32 8.33 6.21
C ASP A 135 6.25 7.88 7.21
N ILE A 136 6.36 8.32 8.46
CA ILE A 136 5.33 8.12 9.50
C ILE A 136 3.99 8.74 9.06
N LEU A 137 3.98 9.98 8.56
CA LEU A 137 2.75 10.59 8.05
C LEU A 137 2.11 9.74 6.93
N GLY A 138 2.92 9.23 6.01
CA GLY A 138 2.44 8.34 4.96
C GLY A 138 1.80 7.07 5.54
N TRP A 139 2.59 6.26 6.23
CA TRP A 139 2.21 4.90 6.61
C TRP A 139 1.32 4.81 7.84
N ASP A 140 1.48 5.70 8.81
CA ASP A 140 0.69 5.67 10.05
C ASP A 140 -0.60 6.51 9.92
N VAL A 141 -0.69 7.44 8.94
CA VAL A 141 -1.88 8.28 8.72
C VAL A 141 -2.57 8.02 7.38
N PHE A 142 -1.92 8.30 6.25
CA PHE A 142 -2.58 8.21 4.94
C PHE A 142 -2.96 6.79 4.58
N PHE A 143 -2.04 5.83 4.74
CA PHE A 143 -2.35 4.41 4.59
C PHE A 143 -3.51 4.00 5.50
N ALA A 144 -3.45 4.39 6.78
CA ALA A 144 -4.45 3.99 7.74
C ALA A 144 -5.86 4.48 7.40
N PHE A 145 -5.99 5.77 7.03
CA PHE A 145 -7.27 6.29 6.56
C PHE A 145 -7.73 5.60 5.28
N SER A 146 -6.83 5.34 4.33
CA SER A 146 -7.18 4.59 3.13
C SER A 146 -7.84 3.24 3.46
N MET A 147 -7.24 2.49 4.38
CA MET A 147 -7.74 1.19 4.81
C MET A 147 -9.07 1.28 5.59
N LEU A 148 -9.18 2.23 6.52
CA LEU A 148 -10.40 2.43 7.32
C LEU A 148 -11.59 2.85 6.47
N PHE A 149 -11.38 3.69 5.44
CA PHE A 149 -12.44 4.09 4.51
C PHE A 149 -12.78 3.02 3.47
N ALA A 150 -11.85 2.11 3.15
CA ALA A 150 -12.12 0.95 2.29
C ALA A 150 -12.88 -0.17 3.03
N ALA A 151 -12.69 -0.33 4.34
CA ALA A 151 -13.28 -1.45 5.08
C ALA A 151 -14.82 -1.56 4.96
N PRO A 152 -15.62 -0.47 5.09
CA PRO A 152 -17.08 -0.52 4.99
C PRO A 152 -17.62 -0.92 3.61
N VAL A 153 -16.75 -0.93 2.59
CA VAL A 153 -17.13 -1.35 1.24
C VAL A 153 -17.57 -2.81 1.25
N PHE A 154 -16.96 -3.65 2.09
CA PHE A 154 -17.15 -5.10 2.09
C PHE A 154 -18.25 -5.55 3.06
N ASN A 155 -19.27 -6.23 2.53
CA ASN A 155 -20.39 -6.78 3.29
C ASN A 155 -20.98 -8.06 2.65
N GLY A 156 -21.94 -8.70 3.34
CA GLY A 156 -22.79 -9.77 2.80
C GLY A 156 -22.22 -11.19 2.87
N THR A 157 -20.93 -11.41 2.57
CA THR A 157 -20.32 -12.76 2.56
C THR A 157 -19.28 -12.94 3.67
N ARG A 158 -18.99 -14.20 4.04
CA ARG A 158 -17.93 -14.51 5.04
C ARG A 158 -16.56 -13.98 4.61
N LEU A 159 -16.20 -14.10 3.33
CA LEU A 159 -14.93 -13.60 2.80
C LEU A 159 -14.88 -12.07 2.84
N ALA A 160 -15.95 -11.39 2.41
CA ALA A 160 -16.05 -9.93 2.48
C ALA A 160 -15.97 -9.42 3.94
N THR A 161 -16.57 -10.13 4.90
CA THR A 161 -16.43 -9.80 6.32
C THR A 161 -14.98 -9.90 6.81
N TRP A 162 -14.25 -10.94 6.40
CA TRP A 162 -12.82 -11.06 6.74
C TRP A 162 -11.97 -9.95 6.12
N VAL A 163 -12.22 -9.59 4.85
CA VAL A 163 -11.58 -8.43 4.20
C VAL A 163 -11.85 -7.16 5.02
N ARG A 164 -13.12 -6.89 5.37
CA ARG A 164 -13.46 -5.72 6.19
C ARG A 164 -12.73 -5.67 7.53
N VAL A 165 -12.76 -6.77 8.28
CA VAL A 165 -12.14 -6.83 9.62
C VAL A 165 -10.63 -6.66 9.52
N THR A 166 -9.98 -7.32 8.56
CA THR A 166 -8.52 -7.21 8.36
C THR A 166 -8.12 -5.82 7.87
N MET A 167 -8.91 -5.18 6.99
CA MET A 167 -8.69 -3.79 6.60
C MET A 167 -8.82 -2.82 7.78
N PHE A 168 -9.86 -2.99 8.60
CA PHE A 168 -10.04 -2.19 9.80
C PHE A 168 -8.88 -2.37 10.78
N ALA A 169 -8.49 -3.62 11.06
CA ALA A 169 -7.37 -3.95 11.94
C ALA A 169 -6.04 -3.37 11.41
N SER A 170 -5.77 -3.49 10.11
CA SER A 170 -4.58 -2.94 9.46
C SER A 170 -4.51 -1.42 9.64
N GLY A 171 -5.60 -0.70 9.35
CA GLY A 171 -5.65 0.75 9.53
C GLY A 171 -5.59 1.20 11.00
N ALA A 172 -6.29 0.50 11.90
CA ALA A 172 -6.25 0.82 13.33
C ALA A 172 -4.86 0.62 13.94
N LEU A 173 -4.17 -0.47 13.59
CA LEU A 173 -2.79 -0.72 14.02
C LEU A 173 -1.82 0.33 13.47
N ALA A 174 -1.96 0.68 12.19
CA ALA A 174 -1.18 1.76 11.57
C ALA A 174 -1.33 3.10 12.33
N LEU A 175 -2.56 3.53 12.64
CA LEU A 175 -2.79 4.73 13.46
C LEU A 175 -2.22 4.61 14.88
N ALA A 176 -2.32 3.42 15.49
CA ALA A 176 -1.79 3.20 16.83
C ALA A 176 -0.26 3.39 16.89
N GLY A 177 0.45 3.24 15.77
CA GLY A 177 1.88 3.56 15.66
C GLY A 177 2.23 5.01 16.03
N LEU A 178 1.31 5.97 15.82
CA LEU A 178 1.50 7.38 16.20
C LEU A 178 1.67 7.59 17.70
N ILE A 179 1.17 6.66 18.54
CA ILE A 179 1.39 6.70 19.99
C ILE A 179 2.90 6.69 20.28
N GLY A 180 3.69 5.94 19.50
CA GLY A 180 5.15 5.93 19.63
C GLY A 180 5.79 7.29 19.37
N VAL A 181 5.24 8.10 18.45
CA VAL A 181 5.72 9.46 18.20
C VAL A 181 5.44 10.39 19.37
N VAL A 182 4.19 10.37 19.87
CA VAL A 182 3.79 11.23 21.00
C VAL A 182 4.60 10.89 22.26
N LEU A 183 4.91 9.61 22.48
CA LEU A 183 5.71 9.14 23.60
C LEU A 183 7.23 9.27 23.38
N GLY A 184 7.68 9.66 22.19
CA GLY A 184 9.10 9.66 21.82
C GLY A 184 9.74 8.26 21.82
N ASN A 185 8.95 7.19 21.70
CA ASN A 185 9.39 5.81 21.75
C ASN A 185 9.06 5.08 20.44
N MET A 186 10.07 4.95 19.58
CA MET A 186 9.92 4.29 18.28
C MET A 186 9.69 2.77 18.37
N GLN A 187 9.96 2.13 19.51
CA GLN A 187 9.61 0.71 19.71
C GLN A 187 8.10 0.52 19.76
N VAL A 188 7.36 1.49 20.35
CA VAL A 188 5.89 1.49 20.35
C VAL A 188 5.36 1.74 18.93
N ARG A 189 6.06 2.55 18.13
CA ARG A 189 5.70 2.80 16.73
C ARG A 189 5.68 1.52 15.88
N ASN A 190 6.45 0.49 16.25
CA ASN A 190 6.46 -0.80 15.53
C ASN A 190 5.07 -1.48 15.46
N ILE A 191 4.13 -1.11 16.33
CA ILE A 191 2.71 -1.55 16.23
C ILE A 191 2.12 -1.14 14.87
N GLY A 192 2.48 0.05 14.36
CA GLY A 192 2.06 0.53 13.05
C GLY A 192 2.59 -0.35 11.92
N ILE A 193 3.86 -0.74 12.00
CA ILE A 193 4.52 -1.66 11.03
C ILE A 193 3.76 -2.98 10.93
N VAL A 194 3.30 -3.53 12.06
CA VAL A 194 2.47 -4.75 12.06
C VAL A 194 1.19 -4.54 11.24
N GLY A 195 0.59 -3.35 11.30
CA GLY A 195 -0.60 -2.98 10.54
C GLY A 195 -0.38 -2.95 9.03
N TYR A 196 0.61 -2.19 8.55
CA TYR A 196 0.82 -1.96 7.12
C TYR A 196 1.76 -2.96 6.42
N VAL A 197 2.52 -3.77 7.17
CA VAL A 197 3.30 -4.89 6.60
C VAL A 197 2.59 -6.22 6.83
N GLY A 198 2.31 -6.56 8.09
CA GLY A 198 1.79 -7.88 8.45
C GLY A 198 0.32 -8.05 8.06
N VAL A 199 -0.57 -7.26 8.65
CA VAL A 199 -2.02 -7.40 8.44
C VAL A 199 -2.41 -7.00 7.01
N PHE A 200 -1.75 -5.99 6.43
CA PHE A 200 -2.01 -5.58 5.04
C PHE A 200 -1.69 -6.67 4.01
N LEU A 201 -0.65 -7.50 4.24
CA LEU A 201 -0.37 -8.65 3.39
C LEU A 201 -1.57 -9.61 3.35
N VAL A 202 -2.18 -9.87 4.51
CA VAL A 202 -3.39 -10.70 4.63
C VAL A 202 -4.54 -10.06 3.84
N VAL A 203 -4.72 -8.74 3.94
CA VAL A 203 -5.73 -8.02 3.13
C VAL A 203 -5.51 -8.26 1.64
N CYS A 204 -4.27 -8.11 1.15
CA CYS A 204 -3.97 -8.29 -0.28
C CYS A 204 -4.33 -9.70 -0.76
N VAL A 205 -3.99 -10.73 0.01
CA VAL A 205 -4.32 -12.13 -0.32
C VAL A 205 -5.84 -12.37 -0.33
N LEU A 206 -6.56 -11.82 0.66
CA LEU A 206 -8.02 -11.94 0.73
C LEU A 206 -8.71 -11.20 -0.41
N LEU A 207 -8.23 -10.01 -0.80
CA LEU A 207 -8.75 -9.25 -1.95
C LEU A 207 -8.50 -9.98 -3.27
N ALA A 208 -7.29 -10.50 -3.50
CA ALA A 208 -7.00 -11.31 -4.68
C ALA A 208 -7.96 -12.51 -4.77
N THR A 209 -8.16 -13.21 -3.64
CA THR A 209 -9.07 -14.35 -3.55
C THR A 209 -10.52 -13.94 -3.82
N LEU A 210 -10.97 -12.82 -3.26
CA LEU A 210 -12.32 -12.30 -3.46
C LEU A 210 -12.58 -11.97 -4.93
N PHE A 211 -11.66 -11.24 -5.57
CA PHE A 211 -11.79 -10.84 -6.98
C PHE A 211 -11.69 -12.03 -7.94
N CYS A 212 -10.84 -13.01 -7.66
CA CYS A 212 -10.78 -14.26 -8.41
C CYS A 212 -12.13 -15.01 -8.39
N ARG A 213 -12.80 -15.05 -7.22
CA ARG A 213 -14.08 -15.73 -7.01
C ARG A 213 -15.30 -14.95 -7.53
N THR A 214 -15.16 -13.67 -7.85
CA THR A 214 -16.27 -12.89 -8.40
C THR A 214 -16.40 -13.16 -9.90
N LEU A 215 -17.60 -13.50 -10.36
CA LEU A 215 -17.89 -13.58 -11.80
C LEU A 215 -18.05 -12.15 -12.36
N PRO A 216 -17.52 -11.86 -13.56
CA PRO A 216 -17.78 -10.58 -14.23
C PRO A 216 -19.28 -10.37 -14.45
N GLY A 217 -19.75 -9.13 -14.38
CA GLY A 217 -21.09 -8.77 -14.84
C GLY A 217 -21.33 -9.17 -16.30
N VAL A 218 -22.56 -9.54 -16.64
CA VAL A 218 -22.91 -10.15 -17.94
C VAL A 218 -22.81 -9.15 -19.11
N SER A 219 -22.59 -7.86 -18.85
CA SER A 219 -22.50 -6.82 -19.88
C SER A 219 -21.36 -6.98 -20.89
N ASP A 220 -20.23 -7.60 -20.54
CA ASP A 220 -19.08 -7.75 -21.45
C ASP A 220 -19.21 -8.94 -22.43
N ALA A 221 -20.12 -9.90 -22.19
CA ALA A 221 -20.25 -11.10 -23.02
C ALA A 221 -20.98 -10.84 -24.35
N ASN A 222 -21.78 -9.76 -24.42
CA ASN A 222 -22.69 -9.54 -25.55
C ASN A 222 -22.10 -8.66 -26.66
N GLU A 223 -20.99 -7.96 -26.44
CA GLU A 223 -20.33 -7.16 -27.49
C GLU A 223 -19.54 -8.03 -28.48
N SER A 224 -19.07 -9.21 -28.06
CA SER A 224 -18.34 -10.13 -28.96
C SER A 224 -19.24 -10.96 -29.90
N VAL A 225 -20.55 -11.03 -29.63
CA VAL A 225 -21.52 -11.82 -30.42
C VAL A 225 -22.31 -10.94 -31.41
N GLY A 226 -22.29 -9.62 -31.23
CA GLY A 226 -23.08 -8.66 -32.02
C GLY A 226 -22.50 -8.25 -33.38
N TRP A 227 -21.23 -8.57 -33.67
CA TRP A 227 -20.58 -8.20 -34.94
C TRP A 227 -20.81 -9.24 -36.07
N GLY A 228 -21.09 -10.50 -35.73
CA GLY A 228 -21.21 -11.58 -36.72
C GLY A 228 -22.60 -11.82 -37.32
N ARG A 229 -23.59 -10.95 -37.06
CA ARG A 229 -25.00 -11.23 -37.38
C ARG A 229 -25.76 -10.08 -38.06
N ARG A 230 -25.06 -9.23 -38.83
CA ARG A 230 -25.67 -8.13 -39.61
C ARG A 230 -25.50 -8.23 -41.12
N GLU A 231 -25.12 -9.41 -41.65
CA GLU A 231 -25.08 -9.65 -43.09
C GLU A 231 -25.57 -11.07 -43.39
N ALA A 232 -26.88 -11.23 -43.55
CA ALA A 232 -27.54 -12.33 -44.27
C ALA A 232 -29.00 -11.95 -44.54
#